data_AF-A0A8S0Q650-F1
#
_entry.id   AF-A0A8S0Q650-F1
#
_cell.length_a   1.000
_cell.length_b   1.000
_cell.length_c   1.000
_cell.angle_alpha   90.00
_cell.angle_beta   90.00
_cell.angle_gamma   90.00
#
_symmetry.space_group_name_H-M   'P 1'
#
loop_
_entity.id
_entity.type
_entity.pdbx_description
1 polymer ?
#
loop_
_entity_poly.entity_id
_entity_poly.type
_entity_poly.pdbx_seq_one_letter_code
_entity_poly.pdbx_strand_id
1 'polypeptide(L)'
;MSELVARTGRQQQRYKDGYRLIAGCIPFKCSNDVEENGGDPSKKIVEVLMINSNRGPGLLFPKGGWENDETAEQAALREAMEEAGVHGDLVHFLGDYPFKSKRLQDEFSPE
;
A
#
# COMPACT_ATOMS: atom_id res chain seq x y z
N MET A 1 17.90 13.12 14.72
CA MET A 1 16.75 12.69 13.92
C MET A 1 17.30 11.77 12.85
N SER A 2 16.88 10.50 12.82
CA SER A 2 17.23 9.58 11.74
C SER A 2 16.44 9.98 10.49
N GLU A 3 17.12 10.20 9.37
CA GLU A 3 16.47 10.43 8.08
C GLU A 3 15.67 9.17 7.70
N LEU A 4 14.40 9.35 7.33
CA LEU A 4 13.59 8.30 6.71
C LEU A 4 14.08 8.12 5.28
N VAL A 5 15.07 7.24 5.11
CA VAL A 5 15.58 6.88 3.78
C VAL A 5 14.73 5.73 3.25
N ALA A 6 13.95 5.99 2.20
CA ALA A 6 13.17 4.97 1.50
C ALA A 6 14.09 3.86 0.98
N ARG A 7 13.64 2.61 1.07
CA ARG A 7 14.43 1.48 0.56
C ARG A 7 14.47 1.52 -0.97
N THR A 8 15.64 1.27 -1.54
CA THR A 8 15.83 1.30 -3.00
C THR A 8 16.44 -0.01 -3.52
N GLY A 9 16.08 -0.37 -4.75
CA GLY A 9 16.57 -1.58 -5.42
C GLY A 9 15.60 -2.77 -5.34
N ARG A 10 16.06 -3.93 -5.81
CA ARG A 10 15.27 -5.19 -5.84
C ARG A 10 15.99 -6.39 -5.24
N GLN A 11 17.23 -6.22 -4.77
CA GLN A 11 18.09 -7.33 -4.34
C GLN A 11 17.54 -8.08 -3.12
N GLN A 12 16.87 -7.37 -2.21
CA GLN A 12 16.30 -7.94 -1.00
C GLN A 12 14.81 -8.30 -1.13
N GLN A 13 14.21 -8.12 -2.31
CA GLN A 13 12.79 -8.40 -2.48
C GLN A 13 12.52 -9.89 -2.61
N ARG A 14 11.38 -10.32 -2.07
CA ARG A 14 10.91 -11.70 -2.11
C ARG A 14 10.26 -12.02 -3.45
N TYR A 15 10.52 -13.25 -3.90
CA TYR A 15 9.90 -13.85 -5.06
C TYR A 15 9.38 -15.24 -4.69
N LYS A 16 8.20 -15.60 -5.20
CA LYS A 16 7.61 -16.92 -5.02
C LYS A 16 6.90 -17.33 -6.30
N ASP A 17 7.19 -18.54 -6.79
CA ASP A 17 6.56 -19.11 -7.99
C ASP A 17 6.60 -18.17 -9.22
N GLY A 18 7.73 -17.46 -9.40
CA GLY A 18 7.90 -16.48 -10.48
C GLY A 18 7.23 -15.11 -10.25
N TYR A 19 6.51 -14.93 -9.14
CA TYR A 19 5.90 -13.66 -8.76
C TYR A 19 6.80 -12.86 -7.83
N ARG A 20 6.97 -11.58 -8.13
CA ARG A 20 7.48 -10.61 -7.16
C ARG A 20 6.40 -10.35 -6.12
N LEU A 21 6.75 -10.53 -4.85
CA LEU A 21 5.82 -10.28 -3.76
C LEU A 21 5.78 -8.79 -3.40
N ILE A 22 4.56 -8.26 -3.32
CA ILE A 22 4.26 -6.87 -3.02
C ILE A 22 3.36 -6.85 -1.79
N ALA A 23 3.64 -5.93 -0.87
CA ALA A 23 2.79 -5.67 0.28
C ALA A 23 2.37 -4.20 0.29
N GLY A 24 1.18 -3.94 0.82
CA GLY A 24 0.61 -2.60 0.91
C GLY A 24 -0.64 -2.61 1.78
N CYS A 25 -1.20 -1.43 2.01
CA CYS A 25 -2.42 -1.29 2.79
C CYS A 25 -3.38 -0.30 2.13
N ILE A 26 -4.63 -0.30 2.59
CA ILE A 26 -5.63 0.71 2.24
C ILE A 26 -5.80 1.59 3.48
N PRO A 27 -5.13 2.76 3.55
CA PRO A 27 -5.27 3.64 4.70
C PRO A 27 -6.65 4.29 4.66
N PHE A 28 -7.36 4.24 5.78
CA PHE A 28 -8.67 4.85 5.91
C PHE A 28 -8.83 5.51 7.27
N LYS A 29 -9.69 6.52 7.35
CA LYS A 29 -10.18 7.06 8.61
C LYS A 29 -11.71 7.07 8.59
N CYS A 30 -12.30 6.83 9.74
CA CYS A 30 -13.74 6.94 9.93
C CYS A 30 -14.02 8.22 10.71
N SER A 31 -14.79 9.12 10.13
CA SER A 31 -15.26 10.33 10.80
C SER A 31 -16.76 10.16 11.06
N ASN A 32 -17.22 10.55 12.25
CA ASN A 32 -18.63 10.78 12.46
C ASN A 32 -18.93 12.19 11.94
N ASP A 33 -20.03 12.38 11.21
CA ASP A 33 -20.55 13.71 10.91
C ASP A 33 -20.96 14.37 12.24
N VAL A 34 -20.01 15.04 12.89
CA VAL A 34 -20.29 15.99 13.97
C VAL A 34 -20.14 17.37 13.38
N GLU A 35 -20.89 17.67 12.31
CA GLU A 35 -21.03 19.07 11.89
C GLU A 35 -22.24 19.69 12.57
N GLU A 36 -22.01 20.87 13.15
CA GLU A 36 -22.91 21.78 13.85
C GLU A 36 -24.13 22.25 13.02
N ASN A 37 -24.43 21.60 11.89
CA ASN A 37 -25.48 21.92 10.95
C ASN A 37 -26.49 20.77 10.80
N GLY A 38 -27.15 20.37 11.90
CA GLY A 38 -28.44 19.66 11.87
C GLY A 38 -28.54 18.36 11.05
N GLY A 39 -27.41 17.75 10.69
CA GLY A 39 -27.34 16.48 9.97
C GLY A 39 -27.53 15.28 10.89
N ASP A 40 -28.07 14.18 10.34
CA ASP A 40 -28.33 12.93 11.06
C ASP A 40 -27.03 12.35 11.67
N PRO A 41 -26.91 12.25 13.01
CA PRO A 41 -25.70 11.81 13.71
C PRO A 41 -25.34 10.33 13.47
N SER A 42 -26.11 9.61 12.66
CA SER A 42 -25.88 8.20 12.32
C SER A 42 -25.01 7.97 11.08
N LYS A 43 -24.65 9.02 10.33
CA LYS A 43 -23.83 8.86 9.12
C LYS A 43 -22.33 8.76 9.46
N LYS A 44 -21.79 7.55 9.25
CA LYS A 44 -20.35 7.28 9.34
C LYS A 44 -19.72 7.50 7.96
N ILE A 45 -18.85 8.49 7.85
CA ILE A 45 -18.09 8.75 6.63
C ILE A 45 -16.78 7.98 6.69
N VAL A 46 -16.46 7.26 5.61
CA VAL A 46 -15.17 6.59 5.44
C VAL A 46 -14.39 7.33 4.37
N GLU A 47 -13.24 7.87 4.76
CA GLU A 47 -12.29 8.52 3.87
C GLU A 47 -11.11 7.58 3.64
N VAL A 48 -10.78 7.32 2.37
CA VAL A 48 -9.67 6.43 1.98
C VAL A 48 -8.57 7.26 1.33
N LEU A 49 -7.33 7.04 1.76
CA LEU A 49 -6.16 7.72 1.21
C LEU A 49 -5.61 6.94 0.01
N MET A 50 -5.31 7.67 -1.06
CA MET A 50 -4.60 7.17 -2.23
C MET A 50 -3.47 8.13 -2.60
N ILE A 51 -2.47 7.62 -3.31
CA ILE A 51 -1.31 8.37 -3.81
C ILE A 51 -1.34 8.43 -5.34
N ASN A 52 -0.67 9.43 -5.91
CA ASN A 52 -0.52 9.54 -7.37
C ASN A 52 0.47 8.50 -7.89
N SER A 53 0.18 7.92 -9.06
CA SER A 53 1.13 7.03 -9.72
C SER A 53 2.31 7.78 -10.30
N ASN A 54 3.53 7.32 -10.00
CA ASN A 54 4.75 7.81 -10.64
C ASN A 54 4.89 7.37 -12.13
N ARG A 55 3.98 6.53 -12.65
CA ARG A 55 4.08 5.93 -14.00
C ARG A 55 2.94 6.30 -14.94
N GLY A 56 2.14 7.30 -14.59
CA GLY A 56 1.07 7.79 -15.46
C GLY A 56 -0.14 8.29 -14.66
N PRO A 57 -1.25 8.60 -15.36
CA PRO A 57 -2.48 9.01 -14.69
C PRO A 57 -3.06 7.84 -13.89
N GLY A 58 -3.40 8.09 -12.64
CA GLY A 58 -4.05 7.12 -11.79
C GLY A 58 -3.70 7.28 -10.32
N LEU A 59 -4.61 6.82 -9.48
CA LEU A 59 -4.43 6.73 -8.04
C LEU A 59 -4.08 5.29 -7.67
N LEU A 60 -3.18 5.14 -6.72
CA LEU A 60 -2.73 3.86 -6.17
C LEU A 60 -2.90 3.86 -4.66
N PHE A 61 -3.01 2.67 -4.09
CA PHE A 61 -2.79 2.50 -2.66
C PHE A 61 -1.28 2.39 -2.38
N PRO A 62 -0.82 2.89 -1.22
CA PRO A 62 0.57 2.74 -0.80
C PRO A 62 0.97 1.27 -0.74
N LYS A 63 2.00 0.91 -1.49
CA LYS A 63 2.47 -0.48 -1.59
C LYS A 63 3.88 -0.52 -2.21
N GLY A 64 4.61 -1.57 -1.89
CA GLY A 64 5.89 -1.83 -2.55
C GLY A 64 6.43 -3.22 -2.31
N GLY A 65 7.73 -3.38 -2.55
CA GLY A 65 8.36 -4.70 -2.55
C GLY A 65 8.39 -5.28 -1.14
N TRP A 66 7.91 -6.52 -0.98
CA TRP A 66 8.09 -7.23 0.28
C TRP A 66 9.55 -7.73 0.37
N GLU A 67 10.30 -7.26 1.36
CA GLU A 67 11.71 -7.64 1.53
C GLU A 67 11.94 -8.87 2.43
N ASN A 68 13.15 -9.44 2.38
CA ASN A 68 13.52 -10.68 3.05
C ASN A 68 13.58 -10.56 4.58
N ASP A 69 13.88 -9.37 5.11
CA ASP A 69 14.07 -9.06 6.53
C ASP A 69 12.78 -8.62 7.25
N GLU A 70 11.63 -8.65 6.58
CA GLU A 70 10.35 -8.19 7.13
C GLU A 70 9.20 -9.18 6.87
N THR A 71 8.11 -9.04 7.63
CA THR A 71 6.80 -9.66 7.37
C THR A 71 6.01 -8.84 6.33
N ALA A 72 4.94 -9.41 5.76
CA ALA A 72 4.11 -8.69 4.81
C ALA A 72 3.43 -7.47 5.47
N GLU A 73 3.06 -7.60 6.74
CA GLU A 73 2.49 -6.54 7.57
C GLU A 73 3.49 -5.40 7.80
N GLN A 74 4.73 -5.73 8.18
CA GLN A 74 5.80 -4.74 8.35
C GLN A 74 6.11 -4.04 7.03
N ALA A 75 6.15 -4.77 5.92
CA ALA A 75 6.33 -4.20 4.59
C ALA A 75 5.18 -3.22 4.25
N ALA A 76 3.93 -3.60 4.49
CA ALA A 76 2.78 -2.73 4.24
C ALA A 76 2.83 -1.42 5.05
N LEU A 77 3.21 -1.49 6.33
CA LEU A 77 3.37 -0.30 7.19
C LEU A 77 4.54 0.58 6.74
N ARG A 78 5.68 -0.03 6.39
CA ARG A 78 6.85 0.68 5.87
C ARG A 78 6.51 1.43 4.59
N GLU A 79 5.87 0.77 3.63
CA GLU A 79 5.49 1.37 2.34
C GLU A 79 4.44 2.48 2.51
N ALA A 80 3.49 2.33 3.44
CA ALA A 80 2.56 3.41 3.78
C ALA A 80 3.27 4.66 4.33
N MET A 81 4.29 4.47 5.16
CA MET A 81 5.09 5.57 5.68
C MET A 81 5.97 6.19 4.58
N GLU A 82 6.63 5.38 3.75
CA GLU A 82 7.54 5.85 2.69
C GLU A 82 6.80 6.58 1.55
N GLU A 83 5.68 6.03 1.05
CA GLU A 83 4.98 6.60 -0.11
C GLU A 83 3.95 7.68 0.27
N ALA A 84 3.35 7.61 1.46
CA ALA A 84 2.26 8.50 1.87
C ALA A 84 2.51 9.26 3.18
N GLY A 85 3.58 8.95 3.93
CA GLY A 85 3.82 9.54 5.24
C GLY A 85 2.78 9.14 6.29
N VAL A 86 2.14 7.98 6.12
CA VAL A 86 1.03 7.52 6.98
C VAL A 86 1.53 6.44 7.94
N HIS A 87 1.15 6.58 9.21
CA HIS A 87 1.33 5.58 10.25
C HIS A 87 -0.03 5.19 10.84
N GLY A 88 -0.20 3.92 11.21
CA GLY A 88 -1.42 3.40 11.82
C GLY A 88 -1.33 1.90 12.13
N ASP A 89 -2.43 1.34 12.60
CA ASP A 89 -2.53 -0.08 12.92
C ASP A 89 -3.20 -0.86 11.76
N LEU A 90 -2.64 -2.02 11.41
CA LEU A 90 -3.29 -2.94 10.49
C LEU A 90 -4.41 -3.67 11.22
N VAL A 91 -5.65 -3.43 10.79
CA VAL A 91 -6.85 -3.96 11.45
C VAL A 91 -7.45 -5.19 10.77
N HIS A 92 -7.14 -5.41 9.50
CA HIS A 92 -7.71 -6.52 8.74
C HIS A 92 -6.87 -6.89 7.51
N PHE A 93 -6.74 -8.18 7.24
CA PHE A 93 -6.14 -8.70 6.01
C PHE A 93 -7.22 -8.87 4.94
N LEU A 94 -7.05 -8.20 3.80
CA LEU A 94 -8.06 -8.21 2.72
C LEU A 94 -7.91 -9.39 1.74
N GLY A 95 -6.71 -9.97 1.64
CA GLY A 95 -6.42 -11.08 0.74
C GLY A 95 -5.20 -10.86 -0.14
N ASP A 96 -4.86 -11.91 -0.88
CA ASP A 96 -3.81 -11.90 -1.89
C ASP A 96 -4.40 -11.72 -3.28
N TYR A 97 -3.80 -10.82 -4.08
CA TYR A 97 -4.29 -10.47 -5.41
C TYR A 97 -3.23 -10.76 -6.47
N PRO A 98 -3.38 -11.83 -7.28
CA PRO A 98 -2.46 -12.09 -8.37
C PRO A 98 -2.58 -11.00 -9.43
N PHE A 99 -1.45 -10.40 -9.81
CA PHE A 99 -1.40 -9.34 -10.80
C PHE A 99 -0.40 -9.66 -11.91
N LYS A 100 -0.87 -9.60 -13.16
CA LYS A 100 -0.02 -9.71 -14.36
C LYS A 100 0.06 -8.34 -15.04
N SER A 101 1.27 -7.79 -15.13
CA SER A 101 1.51 -6.53 -15.83
C SER A 101 1.20 -6.68 -17.32
N LYS A 102 0.50 -5.71 -17.91
CA LYS A 102 0.27 -5.64 -19.36
C LYS A 102 1.47 -5.07 -20.15
N ARG A 103 2.50 -4.55 -19.47
CA ARG A 103 3.54 -3.72 -20.09
C ARG A 103 4.91 -4.40 -20.29
N LEU A 104 5.14 -5.63 -19.80
CA LEU A 104 6.42 -6.32 -19.97
C LEU A 104 6.23 -7.85 -20.08
N GLN A 105 6.60 -8.43 -21.23
CA GLN A 105 7.32 -9.70 -21.26
C GLN A 105 8.72 -9.38 -20.70
N ASP A 106 8.97 -9.65 -19.42
CA ASP A 106 10.31 -9.58 -18.84
C ASP A 106 10.99 -10.95 -19.05
N GLU A 107 12.27 -10.97 -19.45
CA GLU A 107 13.07 -12.21 -19.66
C GLU A 107 13.14 -13.14 -18.44
N PHE A 108 12.69 -12.67 -17.27
CA PHE A 108 12.65 -13.41 -16.00
C PHE A 108 11.25 -13.89 -15.59
N SER A 109 10.25 -13.77 -16.47
CA SER A 109 8.95 -14.43 -16.31
C SER A 109 8.72 -15.38 -17.48
N PRO A 110 9.28 -16.60 -17.46
CA PRO A 110 8.85 -17.63 -18.39
C PRO A 110 7.39 -18.01 -18.07
N GLU A 111 6.69 -18.50 -19.10
CA GLU A 111 5.28 -18.94 -19.06
C GLU A 111 4.97 -19.94 -17.94
#